data_AF-A0A7X7YB14-F1
#
_entry.id   AF-A0A7X7YB14-F1
#
_cell.length_a   1.000
_cell.length_b   1.000
_cell.length_c   1.000
_cell.angle_alpha   90.00
_cell.angle_beta   90.00
_cell.angle_gamma   90.00
#
_symmetry.space_group_name_H-M   'P 1'
#
loop_
_entity.id
_entity.type
_entity.pdbx_description
1 polymer ?
#
loop_
_entity_poly.entity_id
_entity_poly.type
_entity_poly.pdbx_seq_one_letter_code
_entity_poly.pdbx_strand_id
1 'polypeptide(L)'
;MHGLTQAFETKTFLGGIVLLLSYISKSIDEVFFILAVFIILDYITGVLCGMLREGGYNYRIAIKGIVKKLMYLVLIMVTILLEYLIGMFTSENSLNIRVGGTLTTAMYVYLIGTEGLSIIQNLIILGIPVPEYMIKIFGLIRDDSGNLIKK
;
A
#
# COMPACT_ATOMS: atom_id res chain seq x y z
N MET A 1 36.29 7.44 29.74
CA MET A 1 35.63 6.23 29.19
C MET A 1 34.16 6.47 28.84
N HIS A 2 33.41 7.29 29.59
CA HIS A 2 31.97 7.54 29.35
C HIS A 2 31.60 8.22 28.02
N GLY A 3 32.47 9.10 27.49
CA GLY A 3 32.24 9.77 26.19
C GLY A 3 32.54 8.88 24.97
N LEU A 4 33.39 7.87 25.13
CA LEU A 4 33.73 6.92 24.06
C LEU A 4 32.58 5.92 23.86
N THR A 5 31.99 5.42 24.96
CA THR A 5 30.80 4.56 24.91
C THR A 5 29.58 5.26 24.33
N GLN A 6 29.28 6.52 24.72
CA GLN A 6 28.19 7.29 24.11
C GLN A 6 28.40 7.55 22.61
N ALA A 7 29.63 7.87 22.20
CA ALA A 7 29.96 8.05 20.78
C ALA A 7 29.80 6.75 19.99
N PHE A 8 30.14 5.60 20.59
CA PHE A 8 29.98 4.28 20.00
C PHE A 8 28.51 3.87 19.87
N GLU A 9 27.70 4.09 20.90
CA GLU A 9 26.25 3.85 20.89
C GLU A 9 25.55 4.71 19.83
N THR A 10 25.89 6.00 19.76
CA THR A 10 25.30 6.94 18.79
C THR A 10 25.64 6.54 17.36
N LYS A 11 26.90 6.15 17.08
CA LYS A 11 27.35 5.71 15.75
C LYS A 11 26.70 4.39 15.32
N THR A 12 26.53 3.46 16.25
CA THR A 12 25.89 2.16 15.98
C THR A 12 24.41 2.33 15.68
N PHE A 13 23.71 3.14 16.48
CA PHE A 13 22.30 3.46 16.26
C PHE A 13 22.08 4.17 14.92
N LEU A 14 22.90 5.18 14.62
CA LEU A 14 22.82 5.90 13.35
C LEU A 14 23.13 4.98 12.15
N GLY A 15 24.12 4.09 12.28
CA GLY A 15 24.45 3.08 11.27
C GLY A 15 23.29 2.13 11.00
N GLY A 16 22.59 1.68 12.04
CA GLY A 16 21.38 0.86 11.89
C GLY A 16 20.26 1.56 11.13
N ILE A 17 20.00 2.84 11.44
CA ILE A 17 18.99 3.64 10.71
C ILE A 17 19.39 3.81 9.24
N VAL A 18 20.65 4.12 8.96
CA VAL A 18 21.14 4.29 7.59
C VAL A 18 21.00 2.99 6.78
N LEU A 19 21.31 1.83 7.38
CA LEU A 19 21.11 0.53 6.73
C LEU A 19 19.64 0.27 6.39
N LEU A 20 18.73 0.54 7.33
CA LEU A 20 17.29 0.38 7.12
C LEU A 20 16.77 1.32 6.02
N LEU A 21 17.14 2.59 6.06
CA LEU A 21 16.74 3.57 5.03
C LEU A 21 17.29 3.21 3.65
N SER A 22 18.52 2.71 3.59
CA SER A 22 19.14 2.26 2.34
C SER A 22 18.43 1.03 1.77
N TYR A 23 18.03 0.08 2.62
CA TYR A 23 17.24 -1.08 2.20
C TYR A 23 15.86 -0.68 1.70
N ILE A 24 15.13 0.17 2.44
CA ILE A 24 13.82 0.70 2.02
C ILE A 24 13.93 1.40 0.66
N SER A 25 14.96 2.24 0.48
CA SER A 25 15.17 2.97 -0.78
C SER A 25 15.39 2.03 -1.96
N LYS A 26 16.04 0.88 -1.73
CA LYS A 26 16.25 -0.16 -2.75
C LYS A 26 14.97 -0.94 -3.07
N SER A 27 14.04 -1.06 -2.12
CA SER A 27 12.76 -1.74 -2.31
C SER A 27 11.73 -0.89 -3.06
N ILE A 28 11.98 0.42 -3.26
CA ILE A 28 11.12 1.27 -4.08
C ILE A 28 11.38 0.92 -5.55
N ASP A 29 10.40 0.28 -6.19
CA ASP A 29 10.45 -0.13 -7.59
C ASP A 29 9.48 0.70 -8.47
N GLU A 30 9.46 0.40 -9.77
CA GLU A 30 8.54 1.05 -10.73
C GLU A 30 7.07 0.81 -10.36
N VAL A 31 6.75 -0.33 -9.71
CA VAL A 31 5.40 -0.71 -9.31
C VAL A 31 4.89 0.17 -8.16
N PHE A 32 5.77 0.58 -7.24
CA PHE A 32 5.45 1.59 -6.24
C PHE A 32 5.01 2.93 -6.86
N PHE A 33 5.67 3.35 -7.95
CA PHE A 33 5.27 4.59 -8.64
C PHE A 33 3.88 4.46 -9.27
N ILE A 34 3.56 3.30 -9.85
CA ILE A 34 2.21 3.00 -10.35
C ILE A 34 1.19 3.05 -9.21
N LEU A 35 1.50 2.46 -8.05
CA LEU A 35 0.65 2.54 -6.87
C LEU A 35 0.39 3.99 -6.44
N ALA A 36 1.42 4.83 -6.42
CA ALA A 36 1.29 6.24 -6.07
C ALA A 36 0.31 6.97 -7.01
N VAL A 37 0.40 6.70 -8.33
CA VAL A 37 -0.54 7.25 -9.32
C VAL A 37 -1.97 6.78 -9.04
N PHE A 38 -2.18 5.50 -8.75
CA PHE A 38 -3.50 4.96 -8.40
C PHE A 38 -4.09 5.62 -7.15
N ILE A 39 -3.30 5.80 -6.09
CA ILE A 39 -3.74 6.48 -4.86
C ILE A 39 -4.19 7.92 -5.14
N ILE A 40 -3.44 8.64 -6.00
CA ILE A 40 -3.77 10.01 -6.41
C ILE A 40 -5.07 10.03 -7.21
N LEU A 41 -5.22 9.16 -8.21
CA LEU A 41 -6.43 9.06 -9.02
C LEU A 41 -7.65 8.70 -8.18
N ASP A 42 -7.51 7.77 -7.23
CA ASP A 42 -8.58 7.42 -6.31
C ASP A 42 -8.94 8.60 -5.39
N TYR A 43 -7.96 9.39 -4.94
CA TYR A 43 -8.25 10.57 -4.14
C TYR A 43 -9.03 11.62 -4.95
N ILE A 44 -8.61 11.90 -6.18
CA ILE A 44 -9.30 12.85 -7.06
C ILE A 44 -10.74 12.38 -7.34
N THR A 45 -10.90 11.12 -7.76
CA THR A 45 -12.24 10.57 -8.05
C THR A 45 -13.13 10.49 -6.82
N GLY A 46 -12.57 10.15 -5.65
CA GLY A 46 -13.30 10.13 -4.37
C GLY A 46 -13.75 11.51 -3.92
N VAL A 47 -12.92 12.54 -4.08
CA VAL A 47 -13.29 13.93 -3.79
C VAL A 47 -14.39 14.41 -4.74
N LEU A 48 -14.26 14.16 -6.05
CA LEU A 48 -15.28 14.54 -7.04
C LEU A 48 -16.62 13.85 -6.76
N CYS A 49 -16.58 12.54 -6.47
CA CYS A 49 -17.74 11.76 -6.06
C CYS A 49 -18.40 12.35 -4.81
N GLY A 50 -17.62 12.70 -3.78
CA GLY A 50 -18.12 13.33 -2.56
C GLY A 50 -18.71 14.73 -2.75
N MET A 51 -18.23 15.50 -3.75
CA MET A 51 -18.76 16.83 -4.08
C MET A 51 -20.05 16.80 -4.89
N LEU A 52 -20.17 15.84 -5.81
CA LEU A 52 -21.29 15.74 -6.75
C LEU A 52 -22.46 14.91 -6.22
N ARG A 53 -22.26 14.17 -5.13
CA ARG A 53 -23.29 13.32 -4.52
C ARG A 53 -24.35 14.14 -3.77
N GLU A 54 -25.62 13.80 -4.00
CA GLU A 54 -26.75 14.33 -3.23
C GLU A 54 -26.62 13.90 -1.75
N GLY A 55 -26.40 14.87 -0.85
CA GLY A 55 -26.12 14.63 0.57
C GLY A 55 -24.92 15.41 1.13
N GLY A 56 -24.11 16.02 0.25
CA GLY A 56 -23.01 16.92 0.63
C GLY A 56 -21.74 16.21 1.11
N TYR A 57 -20.67 16.99 1.24
CA TYR A 57 -19.35 16.50 1.60
C TYR A 57 -19.27 16.12 3.10
N ASN A 58 -19.13 14.83 3.39
CA ASN A 58 -18.93 14.36 4.76
C ASN A 58 -17.45 14.23 5.11
N TYR A 59 -16.95 15.19 5.89
CA TYR A 59 -15.55 15.23 6.34
C TYR A 59 -15.09 13.97 7.08
N ARG A 60 -15.95 13.29 7.88
CA ARG A 60 -15.55 12.05 8.57
C ARG A 60 -15.23 10.93 7.59
N ILE A 61 -16.00 10.84 6.51
CA ILE A 61 -15.79 9.83 5.46
C ILE A 61 -14.48 10.14 4.71
N ALA A 62 -14.24 11.42 4.40
CA ALA A 62 -13.02 11.86 3.75
C ALA A 62 -11.75 11.57 4.60
N ILE A 63 -11.76 11.91 5.89
CA ILE A 63 -10.64 11.58 6.79
C ILE A 63 -10.42 10.07 6.84
N LYS A 64 -11.48 9.28 6.99
CA LYS A 64 -11.36 7.82 7.06
C LYS A 64 -10.68 7.26 5.80
N GLY A 65 -11.00 7.80 4.63
CA GLY A 65 -10.35 7.47 3.36
C GLY A 65 -8.85 7.80 3.37
N ILE A 66 -8.47 9.00 3.83
CA ILE A 66 -7.06 9.41 3.92
C ILE A 66 -6.28 8.52 4.90
N VAL A 67 -6.85 8.25 6.10
CA VAL A 67 -6.21 7.39 7.10
C VAL A 67 -5.98 5.99 6.54
N LYS A 68 -6.97 5.42 5.84
CA LYS A 68 -6.83 4.11 5.19
C LYS A 68 -5.65 4.10 4.21
N LYS A 69 -5.52 5.14 3.38
CA LYS A 69 -4.42 5.28 2.41
C LYS A 69 -3.06 5.44 3.08
N LEU A 70 -2.98 6.15 4.21
CA LEU A 70 -1.75 6.24 5.00
C LEU A 70 -1.34 4.88 5.58
N MET A 71 -2.30 4.04 5.96
CA MET A 71 -2.01 2.69 6.47
C MET A 71 -1.42 1.76 5.40
N TYR A 72 -1.51 2.09 4.12
CA TYR A 72 -0.78 1.34 3.09
C TYR A 72 0.73 1.44 3.24
N LEU A 73 1.25 2.59 3.68
CA LEU A 73 2.69 2.73 3.93
C LEU A 73 3.15 1.79 5.05
N VAL A 74 2.31 1.60 6.08
CA VAL A 74 2.59 0.64 7.16
C VAL A 74 2.61 -0.78 6.60
N LEU A 75 1.63 -1.14 5.78
CA LEU A 75 1.53 -2.47 5.17
C LEU A 75 2.72 -2.77 4.26
N ILE A 76 3.13 -1.81 3.44
CA ILE A 76 4.32 -1.87 2.59
C ILE A 76 5.57 -2.06 3.46
N MET A 77 5.73 -1.26 4.52
CA MET A 77 6.86 -1.38 5.45
C MET A 77 6.94 -2.78 6.06
N VAL A 78 5.80 -3.34 6.48
CA VAL A 78 5.76 -4.72 7.00
C VAL A 78 6.28 -5.72 5.97
N THR A 79 5.90 -5.60 4.70
CA THR A 79 6.41 -6.52 3.67
C THR A 79 7.91 -6.36 3.41
N ILE A 80 8.42 -5.12 3.39
CA ILE A 80 9.86 -4.85 3.24
C ILE A 80 10.66 -5.48 4.38
N LEU A 81 10.17 -5.35 5.63
CA LEU A 81 10.81 -5.94 6.80
C LEU A 81 10.75 -7.47 6.78
N LEU A 82 9.61 -8.04 6.37
CA LEU A 82 9.47 -9.49 6.22
C LEU A 82 10.42 -10.04 5.15
N GLU A 83 10.54 -9.38 4.00
CA GLU A 83 11.51 -9.76 2.97
C GLU A 83 12.95 -9.67 3.48
N TYR A 84 13.29 -8.61 4.23
CA TYR A 84 14.60 -8.47 4.84
C TYR A 84 14.91 -9.64 5.78
N LEU A 85 13.96 -10.00 6.66
CA LEU A 85 14.09 -11.13 7.56
C LEU A 85 14.28 -12.45 6.79
N ILE A 86 13.46 -12.71 5.77
CA ILE A 86 13.58 -13.92 4.94
C ILE A 86 14.93 -13.97 4.23
N GLY A 87 15.41 -12.84 3.72
CA GLY A 87 16.73 -12.71 3.09
C GLY A 87 17.86 -13.08 4.04
N MET A 88 17.79 -12.64 5.31
CA MET A 88 18.77 -13.00 6.33
C MET A 88 18.81 -14.51 6.59
N PHE A 89 17.65 -15.16 6.79
CA PHE A 89 17.60 -16.60 7.06
C PHE A 89 18.02 -17.46 5.87
N THR A 90 17.81 -16.96 4.66
CA THR A 90 18.11 -17.69 3.41
C THR A 90 19.57 -17.60 3.00
N SER A 91 20.29 -16.55 3.42
CA SER A 91 21.74 -16.44 3.17
C SER A 91 22.57 -17.38 4.06
N GLU A 92 22.04 -17.80 5.20
CA GLU A 92 22.73 -18.61 6.21
C GLU A 92 22.48 -20.12 6.04
N ASN A 93 21.33 -20.49 5.46
CA ASN A 93 20.93 -21.88 5.24
C ASN A 93 20.87 -22.11 3.72
N SER A 94 21.52 -23.15 3.18
CA SER A 94 21.66 -23.51 1.75
C SER A 94 20.38 -23.66 0.90
N LEU A 95 19.24 -23.16 1.37
CA LEU A 95 17.99 -22.98 0.65
C LEU A 95 18.14 -21.83 -0.35
N ASN A 96 18.13 -22.13 -1.65
CA ASN A 96 18.15 -21.13 -2.72
C ASN A 96 16.77 -20.50 -2.96
N ILE A 97 16.16 -19.89 -1.94
CA ILE A 97 14.90 -19.18 -2.12
C ILE A 97 15.20 -17.70 -2.45
N ARG A 98 15.28 -17.36 -3.74
CA ARG A 98 15.35 -15.95 -4.16
C ARG A 98 13.98 -15.29 -3.99
N VAL A 99 13.73 -14.71 -2.81
CA VAL A 99 12.55 -13.87 -2.52
C VAL A 99 12.81 -12.40 -2.90
N GLY A 100 13.66 -12.15 -3.90
CA GLY A 100 14.12 -10.80 -4.23
C GLY A 100 13.00 -9.87 -4.68
N GLY A 101 12.40 -9.12 -3.74
CA GLY A 101 11.36 -8.12 -3.97
C GLY A 101 9.95 -8.67 -4.22
N THR A 102 9.77 -9.99 -4.32
CA THR A 102 8.51 -10.60 -4.78
C THR A 102 7.32 -10.31 -3.85
N LEU A 103 7.52 -10.32 -2.53
CA LEU A 103 6.46 -10.09 -1.56
C LEU A 103 6.05 -8.62 -1.52
N THR A 104 7.03 -7.71 -1.55
CA THR A 104 6.76 -6.27 -1.59
C THR A 104 6.11 -5.87 -2.92
N THR A 105 6.58 -6.40 -4.05
CA THR A 105 5.91 -6.17 -5.35
C THR A 105 4.49 -6.76 -5.38
N ALA A 106 4.26 -7.96 -4.81
CA ALA A 106 2.91 -8.52 -4.69
C ALA A 106 1.99 -7.64 -3.85
N MET A 107 2.51 -7.04 -2.77
CA MET A 107 1.80 -6.07 -1.95
C MET A 107 1.43 -4.81 -2.75
N TYR A 108 2.35 -4.30 -3.58
CA TYR A 108 2.05 -3.17 -4.47
C TYR A 108 0.93 -3.52 -5.45
N VAL A 109 1.00 -4.68 -6.11
CA VAL A 109 -0.04 -5.13 -7.06
C VAL A 109 -1.39 -5.29 -6.37
N TYR A 110 -1.42 -5.86 -5.17
CA TYR A 110 -2.64 -5.95 -4.37
C TYR A 110 -3.23 -4.57 -4.10
N LEU A 111 -2.42 -3.62 -3.64
CA LEU A 111 -2.90 -2.26 -3.34
C LEU A 111 -3.37 -1.51 -4.59
N ILE A 112 -2.67 -1.66 -5.71
CA ILE A 112 -3.11 -1.14 -7.02
C ILE A 112 -4.50 -1.69 -7.37
N GLY A 113 -4.71 -2.99 -7.18
CA GLY A 113 -6.02 -3.61 -7.37
C GLY A 113 -7.10 -3.00 -6.44
N THR A 114 -6.78 -2.79 -5.16
CA THR A 114 -7.73 -2.19 -4.22
C THR A 114 -8.12 -0.75 -4.58
N GLU A 115 -7.17 0.08 -5.02
CA GLU A 115 -7.45 1.45 -5.46
C GLU A 115 -8.17 1.47 -6.81
N GLY A 116 -7.81 0.57 -7.73
CA GLY A 116 -8.51 0.43 -9.01
C GLY A 116 -9.99 0.13 -8.85
N LEU A 117 -10.36 -0.71 -7.88
CA LEU A 117 -11.76 -1.00 -7.55
C LEU A 117 -12.48 0.20 -6.95
N SER A 118 -11.81 0.94 -6.07
CA SER A 118 -12.34 2.17 -5.48
C SER A 118 -12.59 3.25 -6.56
N ILE A 119 -11.68 3.39 -7.53
CA ILE A 119 -11.85 4.27 -8.69
C ILE A 119 -13.07 3.85 -9.51
N ILE A 120 -13.20 2.56 -9.85
CA ILE A 120 -14.36 2.05 -10.61
C ILE A 120 -15.67 2.37 -9.88
N GLN A 121 -15.73 2.19 -8.57
CA GLN A 121 -16.90 2.53 -7.77
C GLN A 121 -17.24 4.02 -7.86
N ASN A 122 -16.24 4.89 -7.72
CA ASN A 122 -16.43 6.34 -7.84
C ASN A 122 -16.92 6.73 -9.24
N LEU A 123 -16.40 6.11 -10.30
CA LEU A 123 -16.85 6.35 -11.68
C LEU A 123 -18.31 5.95 -11.89
N ILE A 124 -18.73 4.80 -11.35
CA ILE A 124 -20.13 4.34 -11.40
C ILE A 124 -21.06 5.31 -10.68
N ILE A 125 -20.68 5.78 -9.48
CA ILE A 125 -21.47 6.75 -8.71
C ILE A 125 -21.59 8.08 -9.46
N LEU A 126 -20.54 8.50 -10.17
CA LEU A 126 -20.53 9.68 -11.02
C LEU A 126 -21.31 9.52 -12.34
N GLY A 127 -21.90 8.36 -12.59
CA GLY A 127 -22.68 8.08 -13.80
C GLY A 127 -21.83 7.88 -15.06
N ILE A 128 -20.52 7.65 -14.91
CA ILE A 128 -19.63 7.38 -16.03
C ILE A 128 -19.83 5.92 -16.46
N PRO A 129 -20.10 5.63 -17.75
CA PRO A 129 -20.29 4.28 -18.22
C PRO A 129 -18.99 3.47 -18.09
N VAL A 130 -19.04 2.41 -17.28
CA VAL A 130 -17.92 1.47 -17.07
C VAL A 130 -18.23 0.15 -17.80
N PRO A 131 -17.25 -0.48 -18.48
CA PRO A 131 -17.45 -1.77 -19.14
C PRO A 131 -17.97 -2.87 -18.21
N GLU A 132 -18.87 -3.72 -18.70
CA GLU A 132 -19.51 -4.78 -17.90
C GLU A 132 -18.52 -5.76 -17.24
N TYR A 133 -17.40 -6.07 -17.89
CA TYR A 133 -16.39 -6.97 -17.31
C TYR A 133 -15.76 -6.36 -16.06
N MET A 134 -15.57 -5.04 -15.99
CA MET A 134 -15.04 -4.36 -14.80
C MET A 134 -16.09 -4.34 -13.68
N ILE A 135 -17.36 -4.13 -14.03
CA ILE A 135 -18.48 -4.20 -13.08
C ILE A 135 -18.62 -5.62 -12.49
N LYS A 136 -18.44 -6.67 -13.30
CA LYS A 136 -18.46 -8.06 -12.83
C LYS A 136 -17.30 -8.37 -11.87
N ILE A 137 -16.10 -7.86 -12.14
CA ILE A 137 -14.97 -7.96 -11.21
C ILE A 137 -15.32 -7.29 -9.88
N PHE A 138 -15.99 -6.13 -9.91
CA PHE A 138 -16.46 -5.43 -8.71
C PHE A 138 -17.57 -6.18 -7.97
N GLY A 139 -18.54 -6.76 -8.67
CA GLY A 139 -19.65 -7.53 -8.08
C GLY A 139 -19.23 -8.84 -7.39
N LEU A 140 -17.98 -9.26 -7.55
CA LEU A 140 -17.38 -10.37 -6.81
C LEU A 140 -16.71 -9.92 -5.50
N ILE A 141 -16.67 -8.62 -5.20
CA ILE A 141 -15.90 -8.06 -4.09
C ILE A 141 -16.82 -7.55 -2.97
N ARG A 142 -16.92 -8.48 -2.01
CA ARG A 142 -17.34 -8.52 -0.61
C ARG A 142 -17.69 -7.21 0.15
N ASP A 143 -18.64 -7.33 1.11
CA ASP A 143 -18.97 -6.30 2.12
C ASP A 143 -17.79 -5.99 3.07
N ASP A 144 -17.94 -4.97 3.91
CA ASP A 144 -16.99 -4.52 4.95
C ASP A 144 -16.35 -5.65 5.79
N SER A 145 -16.99 -6.82 5.86
CA SER A 145 -16.56 -8.03 6.58
C SER A 145 -15.76 -9.02 5.73
N GLY A 146 -15.60 -8.76 4.44
CA GLY A 146 -14.97 -9.69 3.52
C GLY A 146 -15.78 -10.98 3.34
N ASN A 147 -17.07 -10.94 3.01
CA ASN A 147 -17.86 -12.10 2.54
C ASN A 147 -18.45 -11.91 1.13
N LEU A 148 -18.51 -12.96 0.30
CA LEU A 148 -19.02 -12.87 -1.08
C LEU A 148 -20.53 -12.66 -1.04
N ILE A 149 -21.00 -11.44 -1.30
CA ILE A 149 -22.43 -11.17 -1.47
C ILE A 149 -22.74 -11.19 -2.96
N LYS A 150 -23.42 -12.26 -3.39
CA LYS A 150 -24.09 -12.33 -4.68
C LYS A 150 -25.44 -11.64 -4.50
N LYS A 151 -25.68 -10.52 -5.19
CA LYS A 151 -27.04 -10.01 -5.38
C LYS A 151 -27.54 -10.43 -6.75
#